data_AF-A0AA36D016-F1
#
_entry.id   AF-A0AA36D016-F1
#
_cell.length_a   1.000
_cell.length_b   1.000
_cell.length_c   1.000
_cell.angle_alpha   90.00
_cell.angle_beta   90.00
_cell.angle_gamma   90.00
#
_symmetry.space_group_name_H-M   'P 1'
#
loop_
_entity.id
_entity.type
_entity.pdbx_description
1 polymer ?
#
loop_
_entity_poly.entity_id
_entity_poly.type
_entity_poly.pdbx_seq_one_letter_code
_entity_poly.pdbx_strand_id
1 'polypeptide(L)'
;MKYGKQQMVLIRKRMQVENWVEEEVTKLYGGKDENGVELELDDLLALDTAQQRRKFAYDELQKHFCPASMDRITAFLDGLIRQLAAF
;
A
#
# COMPACT_ATOMS: atom_id res chain seq x y z
N MET A 1 -27.26 -7.13 15.12
CA MET A 1 -25.85 -7.55 15.00
C MET A 1 -25.29 -6.93 13.73
N LYS A 2 -24.28 -6.06 13.86
CA LYS A 2 -23.67 -5.33 12.74
C LYS A 2 -22.67 -6.24 12.03
N TYR A 3 -22.81 -6.35 10.71
CA TYR A 3 -21.98 -7.08 9.72
C TYR A 3 -22.15 -8.62 9.64
N GLY A 4 -22.53 -9.11 8.45
CA GLY A 4 -22.59 -10.55 8.13
C GLY A 4 -21.20 -11.15 7.91
N LYS A 5 -21.10 -12.50 7.89
CA LYS A 5 -19.81 -13.23 7.76
C LYS A 5 -18.95 -12.76 6.58
N GLN A 6 -19.55 -12.50 5.41
CA GLN A 6 -18.83 -11.98 4.24
C GLN A 6 -18.26 -10.57 4.47
N GLN A 7 -19.03 -9.66 5.08
CA GLN A 7 -18.55 -8.33 5.43
C GLN A 7 -17.37 -8.41 6.40
N MET A 8 -17.40 -9.34 7.36
CA MET A 8 -16.27 -9.57 8.27
C MET A 8 -15.02 -10.10 7.54
N VAL A 9 -15.17 -10.90 6.50
CA VAL A 9 -14.04 -11.36 5.67
C VAL A 9 -13.44 -10.19 4.89
N LEU A 10 -14.27 -9.34 4.28
CA LEU A 10 -13.80 -8.15 3.54
C LEU A 10 -13.08 -7.14 4.46
N ILE A 11 -13.63 -6.89 5.65
CA ILE A 11 -12.98 -6.02 6.65
C ILE A 11 -11.60 -6.58 7.02
N ARG A 12 -11.48 -7.89 7.28
CA ARG A 12 -10.21 -8.53 7.62
C ARG A 12 -9.19 -8.41 6.50
N LYS A 13 -9.59 -8.65 5.25
CA LYS A 13 -8.72 -8.48 4.09
C LYS A 13 -8.24 -7.02 3.98
N ARG A 14 -9.13 -6.05 4.22
CA ARG A 14 -8.80 -4.60 4.13
C ARG A 14 -7.72 -4.24 5.12
N MET A 15 -7.94 -4.60 6.39
CA MET A 15 -6.94 -4.41 7.44
C MET A 15 -5.61 -5.11 7.13
N GLN A 16 -5.63 -6.31 6.56
CA GLN A 16 -4.40 -7.02 6.20
C GLN A 16 -3.58 -6.27 5.14
N VAL A 17 -4.23 -5.74 4.10
CA VAL A 17 -3.53 -4.99 3.06
C VAL A 17 -3.05 -3.63 3.60
N GLU A 18 -3.89 -2.92 4.35
CA GLU A 18 -3.51 -1.63 4.98
C GLU A 18 -2.30 -1.78 5.90
N ASN A 19 -2.32 -2.77 6.81
CA ASN A 19 -1.19 -3.05 7.69
C ASN A 19 0.08 -3.42 6.91
N TRP A 20 -0.06 -4.22 5.84
CA TRP A 20 1.09 -4.58 5.00
C TRP A 20 1.69 -3.36 4.31
N VAL A 21 0.86 -2.44 3.80
CA VAL A 21 1.32 -1.20 3.17
C VAL A 21 2.09 -0.35 4.18
N GLU A 22 1.52 -0.13 5.36
CA GLU A 22 2.16 0.65 6.43
C GLU A 22 3.52 0.05 6.82
N GLU A 23 3.57 -1.26 7.09
CA GLU A 23 4.81 -1.96 7.45
C GLU A 23 5.90 -1.84 6.38
N GLU A 24 5.55 -2.01 5.10
CA GLU A 24 6.53 -1.95 4.02
C GLU A 24 7.00 -0.52 3.74
N VAL A 25 6.11 0.47 3.84
CA VAL A 25 6.50 1.89 3.76
C VAL A 25 7.46 2.23 4.89
N THR A 26 7.15 1.88 6.15
CA THR A 26 8.05 2.09 7.28
C THR A 26 9.43 1.44 7.04
N LYS A 27 9.50 0.25 6.44
CA LYS A 27 10.78 -0.39 6.06
C LYS A 27 11.56 0.37 4.99
N LEU A 28 10.89 1.04 4.05
CA LEU A 28 11.55 1.90 3.06
C LEU A 28 12.18 3.14 3.73
N TYR A 29 11.56 3.67 4.78
CA TYR A 29 12.07 4.81 5.55
C TYR A 29 12.98 4.42 6.72
N GLY A 30 13.50 3.19 6.73
CA GLY A 30 14.46 2.73 7.72
C GLY A 30 13.86 2.53 9.12
N GLY A 31 12.57 2.20 9.20
CA GLY A 31 11.86 1.97 10.46
C GLY A 31 11.28 3.25 11.09
N LYS A 32 11.22 4.35 10.35
CA LYS A 32 10.63 5.61 10.81
C LYS A 32 9.17 5.70 10.36
N ASP A 33 8.27 5.76 11.34
CA ASP A 33 6.83 5.94 11.08
C ASP A 33 6.50 7.37 10.64
N GLU A 34 7.35 8.36 10.97
CA GLU A 34 7.24 9.75 10.50
C GLU A 34 7.76 9.91 9.06
N ASN A 35 7.18 9.16 8.12
CA ASN A 35 7.52 9.23 6.69
C ASN A 35 6.57 10.14 5.89
N GLY A 36 5.38 10.45 6.44
CA GLY A 36 4.38 11.32 5.83
C GLY A 36 3.71 10.77 4.58
N VAL A 37 4.01 9.52 4.19
CA VAL A 37 3.42 8.87 3.01
C VAL A 37 2.01 8.42 3.34
N GLU A 38 1.04 8.97 2.63
CA GLU A 38 -0.37 8.63 2.75
C GLU A 38 -0.78 7.75 1.56
N LEU A 39 -0.72 6.43 1.73
CA LEU A 39 -1.17 5.45 0.73
C LEU A 39 -2.42 4.74 1.22
N GLU A 40 -3.58 5.36 0.97
CA GLU A 40 -4.87 4.79 1.31
C GLU A 40 -5.27 3.66 0.35
N LEU A 41 -5.81 2.57 0.90
CA LEU A 41 -6.25 1.44 0.08
C LEU A 41 -7.38 1.83 -0.88
N ASP A 42 -8.30 2.69 -0.45
CA ASP A 42 -9.46 3.07 -1.26
C ASP A 42 -9.03 3.87 -2.50
N ASP A 43 -8.03 4.74 -2.39
CA ASP A 43 -7.44 5.48 -3.51
C ASP A 43 -6.78 4.53 -4.52
N LEU A 44 -6.03 3.54 -4.03
CA LEU A 44 -5.40 2.53 -4.86
C LEU A 44 -6.43 1.66 -5.60
N LEU A 45 -7.53 1.31 -4.94
CA LEU A 45 -8.62 0.52 -5.52
C LEU A 45 -9.46 1.31 -6.53
N ALA A 46 -9.54 2.64 -6.39
CA ALA A 46 -10.21 3.52 -7.35
C ALA A 46 -9.47 3.63 -8.70
N LEU A 47 -8.20 3.21 -8.77
CA LEU A 47 -7.41 3.20 -10.01
C LEU A 47 -7.63 1.92 -10.80
N ASP A 48 -7.84 2.06 -12.11
CA ASP A 48 -8.26 0.98 -13.01
C ASP A 48 -7.14 -0.03 -13.34
N THR A 49 -5.89 0.42 -13.36
CA THR A 49 -4.76 -0.40 -13.83
C THR A 49 -3.64 -0.51 -12.82
N ALA A 50 -2.92 -1.64 -12.87
CA ALA A 50 -1.70 -1.83 -12.08
C ALA A 50 -0.64 -0.75 -12.35
N GLN A 51 -0.58 -0.22 -13.58
CA GLN A 51 0.36 0.84 -13.94
C GLN A 51 0.01 2.16 -13.26
N GLN A 52 -1.28 2.54 -13.21
CA GLN A 52 -1.73 3.73 -12.47
C GLN A 52 -1.44 3.58 -10.98
N ARG A 53 -1.74 2.41 -10.39
CA ARG A 53 -1.48 2.12 -8.97
C ARG A 53 0.01 2.22 -8.61
N ARG A 54 0.88 1.65 -9.45
CA ARG A 54 2.34 1.77 -9.30
C ARG A 54 2.78 3.21 -9.37
N LYS A 55 2.28 3.97 -10.35
CA LYS A 55 2.64 5.37 -10.53
C LYS A 55 2.22 6.21 -9.33
N PHE A 56 0.98 6.07 -8.86
CA PHE A 56 0.49 6.79 -7.68
C PHE A 56 1.35 6.50 -6.44
N ALA A 57 1.60 5.23 -6.15
CA ALA A 57 2.43 4.84 -5.02
C ALA A 57 3.88 5.35 -5.14
N TYR A 58 4.44 5.29 -6.35
CA TYR A 58 5.77 5.84 -6.61
C TYR A 58 5.83 7.35 -6.43
N ASP A 59 4.85 8.09 -6.96
CA ASP A 59 4.79 9.54 -6.89
C ASP A 59 4.70 10.01 -5.43
N GLU A 60 3.91 9.34 -4.58
CA GLU A 60 3.87 9.65 -3.14
C GLU A 60 5.19 9.33 -2.43
N LEU A 61 5.84 8.20 -2.73
CA LEU A 61 7.18 7.92 -2.20
C LEU A 61 8.20 9.00 -2.62
N GLN A 62 8.12 9.53 -3.84
CA GLN A 62 9.02 10.59 -4.31
C GLN A 62 8.73 11.94 -3.64
N LYS A 63 7.46 12.32 -3.52
CA LYS A 63 7.03 13.57 -2.86
C LYS A 63 7.51 13.66 -1.42
N HIS A 64 7.60 12.52 -0.74
CA HIS A 64 8.07 12.39 0.64
C HIS A 64 9.56 12.03 0.76
N PHE A 65 10.34 12.18 -0.32
CA PHE A 65 11.80 11.98 -0.34
C PHE A 65 12.24 10.62 0.19
N CYS A 66 11.55 9.55 -0.23
CA CYS A 66 11.87 8.19 0.16
C CYS A 66 13.37 7.89 0.00
N PRO A 67 14.09 7.50 1.08
CA PRO A 67 15.54 7.32 1.05
C PRO A 67 15.96 5.94 0.51
N ALA A 68 15.00 5.05 0.25
CA ALA A 68 15.27 3.71 -0.22
C ALA A 68 15.84 3.71 -1.65
N SER A 69 16.62 2.67 -1.98
CA SER A 69 17.10 2.48 -3.34
C SER A 69 15.95 2.15 -4.30
N MET A 70 16.17 2.41 -5.59
CA MET A 70 15.19 2.07 -6.64
C MET A 70 14.82 0.58 -6.65
N ASP A 71 15.75 -0.32 -6.33
CA ASP A 71 15.46 -1.76 -6.23
C ASP A 71 14.48 -2.07 -5.10
N ARG A 72 14.65 -1.44 -3.93
CA ARG A 72 13.74 -1.62 -2.78
C ARG A 72 12.37 -1.02 -3.07
N ILE A 73 12.33 0.16 -3.69
CA ILE A 73 11.08 0.79 -4.14
C ILE A 73 10.38 -0.11 -5.16
N THR A 74 11.09 -0.63 -6.15
CA THR A 74 10.52 -1.52 -7.18
C THR A 74 9.95 -2.81 -6.55
N ALA A 75 10.67 -3.41 -5.61
CA ALA A 75 10.20 -4.58 -4.88
C ALA A 75 8.92 -4.31 -4.08
N PHE A 76 8.83 -3.14 -3.41
CA PHE A 76 7.61 -2.69 -2.75
C PHE A 76 6.46 -2.54 -3.74
N LEU A 77 6.67 -1.86 -4.87
CA LEU A 77 5.63 -1.64 -5.89
C LEU A 77 5.13 -2.97 -6.49
N ASP A 78 6.03 -3.93 -6.72
CA ASP A 78 5.67 -5.29 -7.14
C ASP A 78 4.82 -6.00 -6.08
N GLY A 79 5.21 -5.90 -4.80
CA GLY A 79 4.46 -6.44 -3.67
C GLY A 79 3.06 -5.82 -3.56
N LEU A 80 2.96 -4.51 -3.72
CA LEU A 80 1.70 -3.76 -3.63
C LEU A 80 0.70 -4.26 -4.67
N ILE A 81 1.13 -4.40 -5.92
CA ILE A 81 0.25 -4.92 -6.98
C ILE A 81 -0.19 -6.36 -6.70
N ARG A 82 0.65 -7.20 -6.10
CA ARG A 82 0.27 -8.56 -5.71
C ARG A 82 -0.77 -8.56 -4.59
N GLN A 83 -0.62 -7.71 -3.57
CA GLN A 83 -1.61 -7.60 -2.50
C GLN A 83 -2.96 -7.12 -3.02
N LEU A 84 -2.96 -6.10 -3.88
CA LEU A 84 -4.18 -5.56 -4.49
C LEU A 84 -4.87 -6.53 -5.45
N ALA A 85 -4.14 -7.48 -6.04
CA ALA A 85 -4.71 -8.53 -6.89
C ALA A 85 -5.33 -9.68 -6.08
N ALA A 86 -4.88 -9.87 -4.82
CA ALA A 86 -5.41 -10.89 -3.91
C ALA A 86 -6.56 -10.39 -3.02
N PHE A 87 -6.78 -9.07 -3.01
CA PHE A 87 -7.85 -8.38 -2.31
C PHE A 87 -9.22 -8.79 -2.85
#